data_AF-A0A6B2DHC0-F1
#
_entry.id   AF-A0A6B2DHC0-F1
#
_cell.length_a   1.000
_cell.length_b   1.000
_cell.length_c   1.000
_cell.angle_alpha   90.00
_cell.angle_beta   90.00
_cell.angle_gamma   90.00
#
_symmetry.space_group_name_H-M   'P 1'
#
loop_
_entity.id
_entity.type
_entity.pdbx_description
1 polymer ?
#
loop_
_entity_poly.entity_id
_entity_poly.type
_entity_poly.pdbx_seq_one_letter_code
_entity_poly.pdbx_strand_id
1 'polypeptide(L)'
;MRRSAGAAGLAIVSDGSGLSATEGNDPGDVFDALGVDVRLLQAHTFLNPFPVAVTARDAGELAAAVRALPTGATAVFLARTDPVRARTVQSDLGRSERIPVVTEEDTHGIALATQVLAALRRAEIAPFDARVVVAGADTVPLLPLLLMAAGVGDIASLTRADALGYPLSGIARNTSIVIDLAGAADAIHPAFGDAVPKTVGRPRDPVAHLLALPGLLRALWDVPTPGWAGDPARHVEVHRACAQALATMVPVDRALPELSDPDLVSRVAQAAVDVLRPAHSR
;
A
#
# COMPACT_ATOMS: atom_id res chain seq x y z
N MET A 1 13.74 1.96 -31.79
CA MET A 1 12.91 0.75 -31.96
C MET A 1 11.53 1.03 -31.36
N ARG A 2 10.51 1.28 -32.20
CA ARG A 2 9.13 1.46 -31.73
C ARG A 2 8.57 0.08 -31.37
N ARG A 3 8.27 -0.17 -30.10
CA ARG A 3 7.52 -1.38 -29.68
C ARG A 3 6.19 -1.38 -30.44
N SER A 4 5.84 -2.50 -31.09
CA SER A 4 4.50 -2.65 -31.65
C SER A 4 3.49 -2.59 -30.51
N ALA A 5 2.41 -1.83 -30.72
CA ALA A 5 1.40 -1.55 -29.73
C ALA A 5 0.47 -2.76 -29.53
N GLY A 6 0.98 -3.82 -28.89
CA GLY A 6 0.12 -4.57 -27.98
C GLY A 6 -0.14 -3.66 -26.79
N ALA A 7 -1.40 -3.45 -26.40
CA ALA A 7 -1.73 -2.61 -25.25
C ALA A 7 -0.95 -3.11 -24.02
N ALA A 8 -0.16 -2.22 -23.40
CA ALA A 8 0.62 -2.54 -22.22
C ALA A 8 -0.33 -2.99 -21.10
N GLY A 9 -0.22 -4.24 -20.67
CA GLY A 9 -1.14 -4.84 -19.72
C GLY A 9 -0.70 -4.67 -18.27
N LEU A 10 -1.68 -4.50 -17.37
CA LEU A 10 -1.54 -4.64 -15.93
C LEU A 10 -2.20 -5.94 -15.49
N ALA A 11 -1.41 -6.92 -15.07
CA ALA A 11 -1.95 -8.14 -14.49
C ALA A 11 -2.30 -7.89 -13.02
N ILE A 12 -3.57 -8.04 -12.66
CA ILE A 12 -4.01 -8.01 -11.27
C ILE A 12 -4.11 -9.46 -10.82
N VAL A 13 -3.13 -9.91 -10.04
CA VAL A 13 -2.94 -11.32 -9.70
C VAL A 13 -3.31 -11.55 -8.24
N SER A 14 -4.03 -12.64 -7.98
CA SER A 14 -4.32 -13.08 -6.61
C SER A 14 -4.41 -14.59 -6.55
N ASP A 15 -3.97 -15.15 -5.42
CA ASP A 15 -4.27 -16.54 -5.04
C ASP A 15 -5.34 -16.66 -3.95
N GLY A 16 -5.98 -15.54 -3.60
CA GLY A 16 -7.01 -15.46 -2.57
C GLY A 16 -6.53 -15.69 -1.14
N SER A 17 -5.24 -15.94 -0.91
CA SER A 17 -4.70 -16.24 0.43
C SER A 17 -4.80 -15.07 1.41
N GLY A 18 -5.00 -13.84 0.92
CA GLY A 18 -5.24 -12.65 1.73
C GLY A 18 -6.72 -12.33 1.98
N LEU A 19 -7.65 -13.07 1.36
CA LEU A 19 -9.09 -12.91 1.61
C LEU A 19 -9.48 -13.46 2.98
N SER A 20 -10.45 -12.81 3.61
CA SER A 20 -11.01 -13.30 4.87
C SER A 20 -11.79 -14.59 4.63
N ALA A 21 -11.86 -15.48 5.63
CA ALA A 21 -12.62 -16.74 5.52
C ALA A 21 -14.12 -16.54 5.17
N THR A 22 -14.65 -15.34 5.37
CA THR A 22 -16.01 -14.92 5.02
C THR A 22 -16.19 -14.46 3.58
N GLU A 23 -15.10 -14.15 2.87
CA GLU A 23 -15.12 -13.58 1.51
C GLU A 23 -15.07 -14.66 0.41
N GLY A 24 -15.00 -15.93 0.80
CA GLY A 24 -14.80 -17.04 -0.14
C GLY A 24 -13.36 -17.08 -0.63
N ASN A 25 -12.77 -18.27 -0.72
CA ASN A 25 -11.43 -18.46 -1.30
C ASN A 25 -11.47 -19.40 -2.51
N ASP A 26 -12.66 -19.58 -3.09
CA ASP A 26 -12.81 -20.33 -4.31
C ASP A 26 -12.31 -19.47 -5.48
N PRO A 27 -11.67 -20.06 -6.51
CA PRO A 27 -11.10 -19.29 -7.62
C PRO A 27 -12.08 -18.35 -8.33
N GLY A 28 -13.38 -18.69 -8.33
CA GLY A 28 -14.44 -17.84 -8.88
C GLY A 28 -14.63 -16.54 -8.09
N ASP A 29 -14.71 -16.64 -6.76
CA ASP A 29 -14.87 -15.48 -5.87
C ASP A 29 -13.66 -14.55 -5.95
N VAL A 30 -12.46 -15.14 -5.99
CA VAL A 30 -11.21 -14.40 -6.19
C VAL A 30 -11.25 -13.65 -7.53
N PHE A 31 -11.63 -14.32 -8.62
CA PHE A 31 -11.70 -13.70 -9.94
C PHE A 31 -12.71 -12.54 -9.98
N ASP A 32 -13.88 -12.71 -9.38
CA ASP A 32 -14.91 -11.67 -9.30
C ASP A 32 -14.44 -10.46 -8.47
N ALA A 33 -13.77 -10.71 -7.35
CA ALA A 33 -13.16 -9.66 -6.53
C ALA A 33 -12.11 -8.87 -7.32
N LEU A 34 -11.22 -9.55 -8.06
CA LEU A 34 -10.26 -8.88 -8.94
C LEU A 34 -10.96 -8.09 -10.06
N GLY A 35 -12.10 -8.59 -10.55
CA GLY A 35 -12.93 -7.90 -11.54
C GLY A 35 -13.42 -6.52 -11.07
N VAL A 36 -13.63 -6.32 -9.77
CA VAL A 36 -13.95 -5.00 -9.19
C VAL A 36 -12.79 -4.03 -9.40
N ASP A 37 -11.56 -4.43 -9.05
CA ASP A 37 -10.37 -3.59 -9.20
C ASP A 37 -10.08 -3.28 -10.66
N VAL A 38 -10.27 -4.25 -11.56
CA VAL A 38 -10.14 -4.05 -13.01
C VAL A 38 -11.06 -2.92 -13.48
N ARG A 39 -12.34 -2.95 -13.11
CA ARG A 39 -13.31 -1.92 -13.51
C ARG A 39 -12.95 -0.55 -12.96
N LEU A 40 -12.50 -0.48 -11.71
CA LEU A 40 -12.07 0.78 -11.10
C LEU A 40 -10.83 1.32 -11.82
N LEU A 41 -9.81 0.48 -12.03
CA LEU A 41 -8.55 0.90 -12.63
C LEU A 41 -8.67 1.25 -14.11
N GLN A 42 -9.63 0.68 -14.85
CA GLN A 42 -9.85 0.99 -16.27
C GLN A 42 -9.99 2.49 -16.56
N ALA A 43 -10.56 3.26 -15.64
CA ALA A 43 -10.73 4.70 -15.80
C ALA A 43 -9.51 5.54 -15.33
N HIS A 44 -8.57 4.92 -14.61
CA HIS A 44 -7.55 5.65 -13.85
C HIS A 44 -6.12 5.24 -14.19
N THR A 45 -5.89 4.13 -14.91
CA THR A 45 -4.56 3.73 -15.38
C THR A 45 -4.41 3.89 -16.88
N PHE A 46 -3.18 4.09 -17.33
CA PHE A 46 -2.80 4.07 -18.75
C PHE A 46 -2.52 2.65 -19.26
N LEU A 47 -2.46 1.66 -18.37
CA LEU A 47 -2.33 0.24 -18.69
C LEU A 47 -3.70 -0.38 -18.90
N ASN A 48 -3.77 -1.51 -19.61
CA ASN A 48 -5.00 -2.31 -19.72
C ASN A 48 -5.05 -3.33 -18.57
N PRO A 49 -5.84 -3.11 -17.49
CA PRO A 49 -5.93 -4.05 -16.40
C PRO A 49 -6.69 -5.31 -16.79
N PHE A 50 -6.24 -6.48 -16.32
CA PHE A 50 -6.96 -7.74 -16.45
C PHE A 50 -6.75 -8.62 -15.21
N PRO A 51 -7.77 -9.39 -14.80
CA PRO A 51 -7.71 -10.21 -13.59
C PRO A 51 -7.03 -11.56 -13.89
N VAL A 52 -6.26 -12.05 -12.92
CA VAL A 52 -5.61 -13.37 -12.97
C VAL A 52 -5.76 -14.04 -11.60
N ALA A 53 -6.76 -14.90 -11.46
CA ALA A 53 -6.90 -15.77 -10.29
C ALA A 53 -5.98 -17.00 -10.45
N VAL A 54 -5.17 -17.27 -9.45
CA VAL A 54 -4.18 -18.36 -9.46
C VAL A 54 -4.45 -19.30 -8.30
N THR A 55 -4.52 -20.61 -8.55
CA THR A 55 -4.46 -21.58 -7.47
C THR A 55 -3.00 -21.88 -7.15
N ALA A 56 -2.48 -21.31 -6.05
CA ALA A 56 -1.10 -21.51 -5.60
C ALA A 56 -1.06 -21.98 -4.14
N ARG A 57 -0.28 -23.02 -3.86
CA ARG A 57 -0.14 -23.57 -2.50
C ARG A 57 0.88 -22.80 -1.68
N ASP A 58 1.87 -22.21 -2.33
CA ASP A 58 2.94 -21.45 -1.72
C ASP A 58 3.42 -20.28 -2.61
N ALA A 59 4.37 -19.50 -2.09
CA ALA A 59 4.95 -18.37 -2.81
C ALA A 59 5.72 -18.77 -4.08
N GLY A 60 6.31 -19.97 -4.12
CA GLY A 60 7.06 -20.44 -5.28
C GLY A 60 6.13 -20.76 -6.46
N GLU A 61 5.01 -21.42 -6.18
CA GLU A 61 3.97 -21.67 -7.18
C GLU A 61 3.34 -20.37 -7.69
N LEU A 62 3.04 -19.43 -6.79
CA LEU A 62 2.52 -18.12 -7.19
C LEU A 62 3.53 -17.35 -8.05
N ALA A 63 4.81 -17.34 -7.67
CA ALA A 63 5.86 -16.72 -8.47
C ALA A 63 5.95 -17.36 -9.86
N ALA A 64 5.93 -18.70 -9.95
CA ALA A 64 5.92 -19.41 -11.23
C ALA A 64 4.72 -19.04 -12.12
N ALA A 65 3.53 -18.89 -11.53
CA ALA A 65 2.34 -18.43 -12.25
C ALA A 65 2.50 -16.99 -12.76
N VAL A 66 3.09 -16.09 -11.97
CA VAL A 66 3.40 -14.71 -12.41
C VAL A 66 4.40 -14.71 -13.56
N ARG A 67 5.42 -15.58 -13.55
CA ARG A 67 6.37 -15.72 -14.68
C ARG A 67 5.71 -16.21 -15.97
N ALA A 68 4.66 -17.01 -15.82
CA ALA A 68 3.91 -17.59 -16.92
C ALA A 68 2.86 -16.64 -17.52
N LEU A 69 2.76 -15.40 -17.01
CA LEU A 69 1.83 -14.41 -17.55
C LEU A 69 2.10 -14.13 -19.04
N PRO A 70 1.06 -13.72 -19.81
CA PRO A 70 1.23 -13.38 -21.21
C PRO A 70 2.30 -12.30 -21.42
N THR A 71 3.00 -12.35 -22.55
CA THR A 71 4.07 -11.38 -22.89
C THR A 71 3.61 -9.92 -22.97
N GLY A 72 2.29 -9.67 -23.01
CA GLY A 72 1.69 -8.35 -22.92
C GLY A 72 1.58 -7.78 -21.49
N ALA A 73 1.82 -8.59 -20.45
CA ALA A 73 1.86 -8.13 -19.07
C ALA A 73 3.14 -7.31 -18.84
N THR A 74 2.96 -6.01 -18.60
CA THR A 74 4.07 -5.06 -18.42
C THR A 74 4.24 -4.57 -16.99
N ALA A 75 3.26 -4.85 -16.13
CA ALA A 75 3.29 -4.62 -14.70
C ALA A 75 2.39 -5.65 -14.01
N VAL A 76 2.69 -5.93 -12.73
CA VAL A 76 1.92 -6.85 -11.90
C VAL A 76 1.50 -6.13 -10.62
N PHE A 77 0.22 -6.28 -10.26
CA PHE A 77 -0.30 -5.91 -8.95
C PHE A 77 -0.72 -7.20 -8.23
N LEU A 78 -0.05 -7.54 -7.13
CA LEU A 78 -0.43 -8.66 -6.26
C LEU A 78 -1.49 -8.18 -5.28
N ALA A 79 -2.74 -8.55 -5.53
CA ALA A 79 -3.89 -8.19 -4.72
C ALA A 79 -4.37 -9.38 -3.87
N ARG A 80 -4.99 -9.11 -2.72
CA ARG A 80 -5.70 -10.11 -1.90
C ARG A 80 -4.88 -11.38 -1.65
N THR A 81 -3.57 -11.22 -1.48
CA THR A 81 -2.59 -12.28 -1.27
C THR A 81 -2.05 -12.13 0.15
N ASP A 82 -1.72 -13.22 0.82
CA ASP A 82 -1.07 -13.16 2.13
C ASP A 82 0.19 -12.27 2.07
N PRO A 83 0.37 -11.32 3.01
CA PRO A 83 1.50 -10.38 2.98
C PRO A 83 2.87 -11.03 2.90
N VAL A 84 3.11 -12.13 3.62
CA VAL A 84 4.41 -12.82 3.62
C VAL A 84 4.65 -13.48 2.26
N ARG A 85 3.60 -14.08 1.69
CA ARG A 85 3.63 -14.69 0.37
C ARG A 85 3.85 -13.66 -0.74
N ALA A 86 3.05 -12.59 -0.78
CA ALA A 86 3.16 -11.51 -1.76
C ALA A 86 4.58 -10.91 -1.75
N ARG A 87 5.11 -10.68 -0.56
CA ARG A 87 6.46 -10.16 -0.34
C ARG A 87 7.56 -11.11 -0.80
N THR A 88 7.38 -12.41 -0.61
CA THR A 88 8.30 -13.45 -1.09
C THR A 88 8.32 -13.48 -2.62
N VAL A 89 7.14 -13.44 -3.25
CA VAL A 89 7.00 -13.38 -4.72
C VAL A 89 7.65 -12.12 -5.28
N GLN A 90 7.34 -10.94 -4.74
CA GLN A 90 7.93 -9.67 -5.17
C GLN A 90 9.47 -9.71 -5.05
N SER A 91 10.01 -10.30 -3.98
CA SER A 91 11.46 -10.40 -3.79
C SER A 91 12.13 -11.40 -4.75
N ASP A 92 11.44 -12.49 -5.10
CA ASP A 92 11.92 -13.51 -6.04
C ASP A 92 11.95 -12.99 -7.50
N LEU A 93 10.85 -12.38 -7.94
CA LEU A 93 10.74 -11.76 -9.27
C LEU A 93 11.72 -10.59 -9.41
N GLY A 94 11.99 -9.87 -8.32
CA GLY A 94 12.94 -8.78 -8.25
C GLY A 94 14.37 -9.04 -8.67
N ARG A 95 14.80 -10.29 -8.51
CA ARG A 95 16.16 -10.70 -8.87
C ARG A 95 16.32 -11.03 -10.34
N SER A 96 15.22 -11.25 -11.06
CA SER A 96 15.23 -11.91 -12.38
C SER A 96 14.42 -11.18 -13.45
N GLU A 97 13.45 -10.35 -13.08
CA GLU A 97 12.48 -9.77 -14.01
C GLU A 97 12.57 -8.25 -14.13
N ARG A 98 12.16 -7.75 -15.30
CA ARG A 98 12.13 -6.31 -15.63
C ARG A 98 10.76 -5.66 -15.46
N ILE A 99 9.74 -6.43 -15.09
CA ILE A 99 8.39 -5.90 -14.87
C ILE A 99 8.26 -5.45 -13.40
N PRO A 100 7.68 -4.27 -13.12
CA PRO A 100 7.40 -3.85 -11.76
C PRO A 100 6.31 -4.75 -11.15
N VAL A 101 6.55 -5.19 -9.92
CA VAL A 101 5.60 -5.92 -9.09
C VAL A 101 5.28 -5.04 -7.89
N VAL A 102 4.05 -4.56 -7.81
CA VAL A 102 3.53 -3.79 -6.68
C VAL A 102 2.62 -4.71 -5.87
N THR A 103 2.70 -4.69 -4.55
CA THR A 103 1.76 -5.47 -3.72
C THR A 103 0.69 -4.58 -3.11
N GLU A 104 -0.41 -5.19 -2.68
CA GLU A 104 -1.44 -4.49 -1.92
C GLU A 104 -0.89 -3.90 -0.63
N GLU A 105 0.08 -4.55 0.02
CA GLU A 105 0.72 -4.01 1.23
C GLU A 105 1.49 -2.71 0.95
N ASP A 106 2.14 -2.59 -0.22
CA ASP A 106 2.84 -1.36 -0.61
C ASP A 106 1.84 -0.20 -0.68
N THR A 107 0.72 -0.39 -1.38
CA THR A 107 -0.29 0.66 -1.57
C THR A 107 -1.12 0.91 -0.31
N HIS A 108 -1.38 -0.12 0.49
CA HIS A 108 -2.04 0.00 1.79
C HIS A 108 -1.17 0.76 2.79
N GLY A 109 0.14 0.51 2.80
CA GLY A 109 1.11 1.28 3.59
C GLY A 109 1.08 2.77 3.21
N ILE A 110 1.07 3.07 1.90
CA ILE A 110 0.93 4.45 1.39
C ILE A 110 -0.39 5.09 1.86
N ALA A 111 -1.51 4.37 1.80
CA ALA A 111 -2.80 4.87 2.24
C ALA A 111 -2.83 5.14 3.76
N LEU A 112 -2.27 4.25 4.58
CA LEU A 112 -2.16 4.47 6.03
C LEU A 112 -1.28 5.67 6.36
N ALA A 113 -0.10 5.78 5.74
CA ALA A 113 0.76 6.94 5.92
C ALA A 113 0.07 8.25 5.48
N THR A 114 -0.70 8.21 4.39
CA THR A 114 -1.53 9.34 3.94
C THR A 114 -2.52 9.78 5.03
N GLN A 115 -3.26 8.83 5.62
CA GLN A 115 -4.21 9.12 6.69
C GLN A 115 -3.52 9.75 7.91
N VAL A 116 -2.35 9.23 8.30
CA VAL A 116 -1.55 9.77 9.40
C VAL A 116 -1.12 11.20 9.11
N LEU A 117 -0.51 11.45 7.95
CA LEU A 117 -0.03 12.78 7.58
C LEU A 117 -1.18 13.80 7.48
N ALA A 118 -2.33 13.41 6.92
CA ALA A 118 -3.51 14.24 6.88
C ALA A 118 -4.07 14.50 8.29
N ALA A 119 -4.05 13.49 9.16
CA ALA A 119 -4.50 13.60 10.54
C ALA A 119 -3.62 14.55 11.38
N LEU A 120 -2.29 14.44 11.25
CA LEU A 120 -1.32 15.32 11.92
C LEU A 120 -1.46 16.76 11.43
N ARG A 121 -1.56 16.97 10.11
CA ARG A 121 -1.77 18.31 9.53
C ARG A 121 -3.02 18.98 10.09
N ARG A 122 -4.14 18.26 10.21
CA ARG A 122 -5.39 18.81 10.79
C ARG A 122 -5.29 19.11 12.28
N ALA A 123 -4.46 18.36 13.00
CA ALA A 123 -4.18 18.60 14.40
C ALA A 123 -3.11 19.70 14.60
N GLU A 124 -2.57 20.27 13.51
CA GLU A 124 -1.46 21.23 13.53
C GLU A 124 -0.21 20.68 14.26
N ILE A 125 -0.02 19.36 14.20
CA ILE A 125 1.16 18.67 14.77
C ILE A 125 2.16 18.43 13.65
N ALA A 126 3.38 18.95 13.79
CA ALA A 126 4.45 18.63 12.86
C ALA A 126 4.80 17.13 12.96
N PRO A 127 5.06 16.41 11.84
CA PRO A 127 5.41 14.99 11.90
C PRO A 127 6.54 14.67 12.88
N PHE A 128 7.57 15.51 12.94
CA PHE A 128 8.72 15.32 13.82
C PHE A 128 8.36 15.40 15.33
N ASP A 129 7.30 16.14 15.67
CA ASP A 129 6.82 16.25 17.05
C ASP A 129 5.76 15.19 17.40
N ALA A 130 5.36 14.37 16.42
CA ALA A 130 4.33 13.37 16.60
C ALA A 130 4.89 12.07 17.21
N ARG A 131 4.13 11.53 18.17
CA ARG A 131 4.27 10.15 18.64
C ARG A 131 3.19 9.28 18.04
N VAL A 132 3.57 8.21 17.35
CA VAL A 132 2.66 7.29 16.67
C VAL A 132 2.84 5.88 17.21
N VAL A 133 1.74 5.23 17.57
CA VAL A 133 1.73 3.81 17.97
C VAL A 133 1.10 2.99 16.86
N VAL A 134 1.78 1.94 16.39
CA VAL A 134 1.28 1.01 15.37
C VAL A 134 0.93 -0.31 16.04
N ALA A 135 -0.36 -0.57 16.26
CA ALA A 135 -0.85 -1.84 16.78
C ALA A 135 -1.13 -2.83 15.64
N GLY A 136 -0.60 -4.05 15.74
CA GLY A 136 -0.61 -5.03 14.66
C GLY A 136 0.40 -4.72 13.56
N ALA A 137 1.59 -4.21 13.93
CA ALA A 137 2.64 -3.80 12.98
C ALA A 137 3.13 -4.94 12.06
N ASP A 138 2.94 -6.19 12.46
CA ASP A 138 3.21 -7.39 11.68
C ASP A 138 2.33 -7.52 10.42
N THR A 139 1.18 -6.83 10.39
CA THR A 139 0.25 -6.88 9.25
C THR A 139 0.67 -5.98 8.08
N VAL A 140 1.37 -4.87 8.36
CA VAL A 140 1.94 -3.97 7.33
C VAL A 140 3.36 -3.60 7.76
N PRO A 141 4.34 -4.52 7.62
CA PRO A 141 5.69 -4.35 8.19
C PRO A 141 6.45 -3.14 7.66
N LEU A 142 6.11 -2.66 6.45
CA LEU A 142 6.70 -1.46 5.85
C LEU A 142 6.27 -0.17 6.54
N LEU A 143 5.11 -0.15 7.21
CA LEU A 143 4.51 1.09 7.69
C LEU A 143 5.39 1.86 8.68
N PRO A 144 6.03 1.25 9.69
CA PRO A 144 6.95 1.98 10.56
C PRO A 144 8.12 2.63 9.80
N LEU A 145 8.72 1.92 8.84
CA LEU A 145 9.78 2.46 7.99
C LEU A 145 9.29 3.64 7.15
N LEU A 146 8.09 3.52 6.58
CA LEU A 146 7.47 4.58 5.78
C LEU A 146 7.14 5.82 6.61
N LEU A 147 6.65 5.65 7.84
CA LEU A 147 6.37 6.77 8.76
C LEU A 147 7.67 7.47 9.19
N MET A 148 8.73 6.71 9.47
CA MET A 148 10.06 7.29 9.73
C MET A 148 10.55 8.10 8.54
N ALA A 149 10.48 7.54 7.33
CA ALA A 149 10.84 8.25 6.11
C ALA A 149 10.02 9.53 5.95
N ALA A 150 8.71 9.49 6.27
CA ALA A 150 7.82 10.64 6.25
C ALA A 150 8.11 11.70 7.33
N GLY A 151 9.09 11.47 8.20
CA GLY A 151 9.56 12.42 9.21
C GLY A 151 8.85 12.32 10.55
N VAL A 152 8.16 11.20 10.85
CA VAL A 152 7.55 10.98 12.16
C VAL A 152 8.63 10.75 13.21
N GLY A 153 8.60 11.52 14.30
CA GLY A 153 9.69 11.58 15.28
C GLY A 153 9.77 10.40 16.26
N ASP A 154 8.63 9.91 16.73
CA ASP A 154 8.56 8.77 17.66
C ASP A 154 7.53 7.73 17.18
N ILE A 155 8.00 6.50 16.96
CA ILE A 155 7.16 5.39 16.51
C ILE A 155 7.35 4.19 17.43
N ALA A 156 6.27 3.76 18.07
CA ALA A 156 6.22 2.50 18.80
C ALA A 156 5.44 1.46 17.97
N SER A 157 6.05 0.31 17.71
CA SER A 157 5.39 -0.81 17.01
C SER A 157 5.02 -1.90 18.00
N LEU A 158 3.76 -2.33 17.97
CA LEU A 158 3.23 -3.39 18.81
C LEU A 158 2.72 -4.51 17.89
N THR A 159 3.27 -5.70 18.02
CA THR A 159 2.72 -6.89 17.36
C THR A 159 1.58 -7.47 18.19
N ARG A 160 0.79 -8.38 17.59
CA ARG A 160 -0.23 -9.11 18.37
C ARG A 160 0.38 -9.92 19.53
N ALA A 161 1.60 -10.41 19.38
CA ALA A 161 2.29 -11.17 20.42
C ALA A 161 2.67 -10.28 21.62
N ASP A 162 3.04 -9.02 21.37
CA ASP A 162 3.43 -8.07 22.41
C ASP A 162 2.24 -7.60 23.27
N ALA A 163 1.02 -7.63 22.71
CA ALA A 163 -0.19 -7.12 23.36
C ALA A 163 -0.51 -7.80 24.71
N LEU A 164 -0.03 -9.03 24.94
CA LEU A 164 -0.18 -9.74 26.21
C LEU A 164 0.67 -9.14 27.34
N GLY A 165 1.86 -8.60 27.02
CA GLY A 165 2.78 -8.01 28.00
C GLY A 165 2.65 -6.49 28.10
N TYR A 166 2.21 -5.84 27.03
CA TYR A 166 2.13 -4.39 26.92
C TYR A 166 0.74 -3.98 26.39
N PRO A 167 -0.25 -3.74 27.26
CA PRO A 167 -1.57 -3.36 26.82
C PRO A 167 -1.53 -2.03 26.06
N LEU A 168 -2.26 -1.96 24.94
CA LEU A 168 -2.29 -0.78 24.07
C LEU A 168 -2.67 0.50 24.83
N SER A 169 -3.55 0.41 25.83
CA SER A 169 -3.94 1.52 26.69
C SER A 169 -2.80 2.08 27.54
N GLY A 170 -1.77 1.29 27.81
CA GLY A 170 -0.57 1.76 28.49
C GLY A 170 0.35 2.55 27.57
N ILE A 171 0.58 2.01 26.37
CA ILE A 171 1.52 2.57 25.39
C ILE A 171 0.94 3.82 24.70
N ALA A 172 -0.37 3.84 24.45
CA ALA A 172 -1.06 4.94 23.79
C ALA A 172 -1.14 6.23 24.63
N ARG A 173 -0.70 6.21 25.90
CA ARG A 173 -0.60 7.43 26.72
C ARG A 173 0.34 8.43 26.05
N ASN A 174 -0.10 9.68 25.95
CA ASN A 174 0.64 10.79 25.34
C ASN A 174 1.05 10.54 23.87
N THR A 175 0.29 9.71 23.16
CA THR A 175 0.49 9.45 21.74
C THR A 175 -0.40 10.40 20.93
N SER A 176 0.11 10.92 19.82
CA SER A 176 -0.64 11.77 18.90
C SER A 176 -1.64 10.95 18.06
N ILE A 177 -1.18 9.80 17.54
CA ILE A 177 -1.99 8.90 16.69
C ILE A 177 -1.77 7.43 17.08
N VAL A 178 -2.84 6.68 17.19
CA VAL A 178 -2.81 5.21 17.24
C VAL A 178 -3.25 4.66 15.89
N ILE A 179 -2.41 3.88 15.22
CA ILE A 179 -2.77 3.11 14.05
C ILE A 179 -3.19 1.72 14.53
N ASP A 180 -4.47 1.38 14.37
CA ASP A 180 -5.02 0.11 14.80
C ASP A 180 -5.26 -0.83 13.61
N LEU A 181 -4.30 -1.72 13.40
CA LEU A 181 -4.38 -2.80 12.40
C LEU A 181 -4.80 -4.13 13.04
N ALA A 182 -4.89 -4.19 14.36
CA ALA A 182 -5.26 -5.37 15.13
C ALA A 182 -6.75 -5.39 15.51
N GLY A 183 -7.49 -4.29 15.31
CA GLY A 183 -8.88 -4.16 15.77
C GLY A 183 -8.98 -4.01 17.29
N ALA A 184 -7.94 -3.49 17.93
CA ALA A 184 -7.86 -3.31 19.37
C ALA A 184 -8.36 -1.94 19.86
N ALA A 185 -8.81 -1.06 18.95
CA ALA A 185 -9.29 0.29 19.26
C ALA A 185 -10.48 0.30 20.23
N ASP A 186 -11.38 -0.68 20.15
CA ASP A 186 -12.52 -0.77 21.07
C ASP A 186 -12.08 -1.04 22.52
N ALA A 187 -10.90 -1.65 22.72
CA ALA A 187 -10.33 -1.93 24.03
C ALA A 187 -9.63 -0.71 24.67
N ILE A 188 -9.30 0.35 23.90
CA ILE A 188 -8.66 1.56 24.44
C ILE A 188 -9.68 2.64 24.81
N HIS A 189 -10.84 2.68 24.15
CA HIS A 189 -11.86 3.72 24.36
C HIS A 189 -12.29 3.93 25.83
N PRO A 190 -12.47 2.88 26.65
CA PRO A 190 -12.85 3.04 28.05
C PRO A 190 -11.76 3.66 28.93
N ALA A 191 -10.48 3.56 28.52
CA ALA A 191 -9.34 3.94 29.35
C ALA A 191 -8.96 5.42 29.25
N PHE A 192 -9.44 6.13 28.22
CA PHE A 192 -9.00 7.50 27.90
C PHE A 192 -10.09 8.58 27.97
N GLY A 193 -11.38 8.22 28.09
CA GLY A 193 -12.46 9.20 28.16
C GLY A 193 -12.45 10.16 26.95
N ASP A 194 -12.43 11.48 27.21
CA ASP A 194 -12.39 12.51 26.16
C ASP A 194 -10.96 12.74 25.59
N ALA A 195 -9.93 12.17 26.20
CA ALA A 195 -8.52 12.31 25.78
C ALA A 195 -8.04 11.17 24.87
N VAL A 196 -8.95 10.53 24.13
CA VAL A 196 -8.63 9.40 23.25
C VAL A 196 -7.69 9.88 22.14
N PRO A 197 -6.50 9.26 21.99
CA PRO A 197 -5.64 9.53 20.84
C PRO A 197 -6.39 9.30 19.54
N LYS A 198 -6.09 10.14 18.53
CA LYS A 198 -6.73 9.97 17.22
C LYS A 198 -6.38 8.59 16.67
N THR A 199 -7.42 7.79 16.40
CA THR A 199 -7.24 6.43 15.92
C THR A 199 -7.39 6.38 14.40
N VAL A 200 -6.42 5.79 13.72
CA VAL A 200 -6.45 5.47 12.29
C VAL A 200 -6.54 3.96 12.16
N GLY A 201 -7.62 3.46 11.59
CA GLY A 201 -7.77 2.02 11.33
C GLY A 201 -7.29 1.64 9.93
N ARG A 202 -7.46 0.36 9.58
CA ARG A 202 -7.50 -0.04 8.17
C ARG A 202 -8.46 0.86 7.40
N PRO A 203 -8.08 1.36 6.21
CA PRO A 203 -8.99 2.15 5.39
C PRO A 203 -10.33 1.42 5.22
N ARG A 204 -11.42 2.10 5.57
CA ARG A 204 -12.78 1.58 5.37
C ARG A 204 -13.25 1.77 3.92
N ASP A 205 -12.58 2.63 3.19
CA ASP A 205 -12.85 2.87 1.78
C ASP A 205 -12.33 1.67 0.97
N PRO A 206 -13.20 0.94 0.26
CA PRO A 206 -12.82 -0.24 -0.52
C PRO A 206 -11.87 0.07 -1.68
N VAL A 207 -11.63 1.35 -2.02
CA VAL A 207 -10.67 1.74 -3.08
C VAL A 207 -9.35 2.26 -2.54
N ALA A 208 -9.15 2.27 -1.23
CA ALA A 208 -7.95 2.87 -0.61
C ALA A 208 -6.64 2.24 -1.10
N HIS A 209 -6.61 0.92 -1.32
CA HIS A 209 -5.45 0.20 -1.85
C HIS A 209 -5.14 0.53 -3.31
N LEU A 210 -6.05 1.21 -4.02
CA LEU A 210 -5.85 1.60 -5.41
C LEU A 210 -5.40 3.06 -5.55
N LEU A 211 -5.50 3.90 -4.52
CA LEU A 211 -5.26 5.35 -4.63
C LEU A 211 -3.85 5.70 -5.14
N ALA A 212 -2.82 4.99 -4.68
CA ALA A 212 -1.45 5.24 -5.13
C ALA A 212 -1.10 4.54 -6.45
N LEU A 213 -1.82 3.45 -6.77
CA LEU A 213 -1.38 2.46 -7.75
C LEU A 213 -1.24 3.03 -9.17
N PRO A 214 -2.23 3.73 -9.76
CA PRO A 214 -2.10 4.21 -11.13
C PRO A 214 -0.98 5.23 -11.31
N GLY A 215 -0.84 6.18 -10.37
CA GLY A 215 0.22 7.18 -10.40
C GLY A 215 1.60 6.55 -10.20
N LEU A 216 1.71 5.59 -9.28
CA LEU A 216 2.95 4.84 -9.06
C LEU A 216 3.37 4.07 -10.32
N LEU A 217 2.45 3.30 -10.91
CA LEU A 217 2.71 2.56 -12.15
C LEU A 217 3.11 3.49 -13.29
N ARG A 218 2.51 4.70 -13.36
CA ARG A 218 2.89 5.71 -14.35
C ARG A 218 4.33 6.18 -14.15
N ALA A 219 4.73 6.45 -12.92
CA ALA A 219 6.10 6.85 -12.62
C ALA A 219 7.11 5.77 -12.98
N LEU A 220 6.81 4.50 -12.69
CA LEU A 220 7.67 3.35 -13.02
C LEU A 220 7.78 3.10 -14.51
N TRP A 221 6.73 3.43 -15.27
CA TRP A 221 6.76 3.40 -16.72
C TRP A 221 7.62 4.51 -17.31
N ASP A 222 7.48 5.74 -16.78
CA ASP A 222 8.20 6.91 -17.26
C ASP A 222 9.70 6.89 -16.87
N VAL A 223 10.02 6.28 -15.72
CA VAL A 223 11.40 6.07 -15.25
C VAL A 223 11.62 4.59 -14.96
N PRO A 224 11.98 3.78 -15.98
CA PRO A 224 12.20 2.35 -15.80
C PRO A 224 13.34 2.09 -14.81
N THR A 225 12.99 1.65 -13.60
CA THR A 225 13.95 1.29 -12.56
C THR A 225 14.13 -0.24 -12.51
N PRO A 226 15.31 -0.77 -12.86
CA PRO A 226 15.61 -2.18 -12.65
C PRO A 226 15.47 -2.53 -11.17
N GLY A 227 14.74 -3.61 -10.85
CA GLY A 227 14.61 -4.08 -9.47
C GLY A 227 13.56 -3.36 -8.62
N TRP A 228 12.50 -2.80 -9.22
CA TRP A 228 11.28 -2.41 -8.48
C TRP A 228 10.56 -3.60 -7.84
N ALA A 229 10.89 -4.81 -8.27
CA ALA A 229 10.61 -6.01 -7.50
C ALA A 229 11.86 -6.24 -6.60
N GLY A 230 11.68 -6.34 -5.28
CA GLY A 230 12.81 -6.38 -4.35
C GLY A 230 12.51 -5.70 -3.00
N ASP A 231 13.51 -5.66 -2.11
CA ASP A 231 13.49 -5.11 -0.73
C ASP A 231 12.66 -3.81 -0.61
N PRO A 232 11.57 -3.77 0.19
CA PRO A 232 10.66 -2.62 0.17
C PRO A 232 11.31 -1.38 0.79
N ALA A 233 12.36 -1.56 1.60
CA ALA A 233 13.16 -0.46 2.13
C ALA A 233 13.83 0.35 1.01
N ARG A 234 14.07 -0.25 -0.17
CA ARG A 234 14.63 0.46 -1.34
C ARG A 234 13.62 1.39 -2.01
N HIS A 235 12.33 1.17 -1.78
CA HIS A 235 11.24 1.94 -2.40
C HIS A 235 10.54 2.87 -1.40
N VAL A 236 10.99 2.87 -0.14
CA VAL A 236 10.36 3.64 0.94
C VAL A 236 10.27 5.14 0.63
N GLU A 237 11.28 5.73 -0.03
CA GLU A 237 11.28 7.15 -0.41
C GLU A 237 10.22 7.47 -1.47
N VAL A 238 9.98 6.54 -2.39
CA VAL A 238 8.93 6.71 -3.40
C VAL A 238 7.56 6.53 -2.76
N HIS A 239 7.39 5.52 -1.92
CA HIS A 239 6.15 5.32 -1.15
C HIS A 239 5.85 6.54 -0.27
N ARG A 240 6.88 7.13 0.36
CA ARG A 240 6.78 8.38 1.12
C ARG A 240 6.30 9.53 0.23
N ALA A 241 6.91 9.72 -0.93
CA ALA A 241 6.51 10.77 -1.86
C ALA A 241 5.06 10.61 -2.33
N CYS A 242 4.63 9.39 -2.64
CA CYS A 242 3.23 9.08 -2.94
C CYS A 242 2.30 9.44 -1.77
N ALA A 243 2.66 9.02 -0.55
CA ALA A 243 1.84 9.30 0.64
C ALA A 243 1.73 10.81 0.93
N GLN A 244 2.82 11.55 0.77
CA GLN A 244 2.82 13.00 0.93
C GLN A 244 1.95 13.68 -0.14
N ALA A 245 2.09 13.27 -1.40
CA ALA A 245 1.27 13.79 -2.50
C ALA A 245 -0.23 13.59 -2.23
N LEU A 246 -0.63 12.35 -1.90
CA LEU A 246 -2.01 12.04 -1.52
C LEU A 246 -2.46 12.83 -0.30
N ALA A 247 -1.59 12.99 0.71
CA ALA A 247 -1.91 13.73 1.93
C ALA A 247 -2.30 15.18 1.62
N THR A 248 -1.66 15.83 0.64
CA THR A 248 -2.02 17.21 0.23
C THR A 248 -3.39 17.32 -0.42
N MET A 249 -3.94 16.22 -0.91
CA MET A 249 -5.23 16.18 -1.62
C MET A 249 -6.40 15.80 -0.71
N VAL A 250 -6.14 15.34 0.52
CA VAL A 250 -7.21 14.84 1.40
C VAL A 250 -8.18 15.97 1.78
N PRO A 251 -9.48 15.85 1.45
CA PRO A 251 -10.51 16.80 1.89
C PRO A 251 -10.61 16.90 3.41
N VAL A 252 -11.16 17.99 3.94
CA VAL A 252 -11.23 18.23 5.39
C VAL A 252 -12.08 17.19 6.15
N ASP A 253 -13.09 16.65 5.50
CA ASP A 253 -14.10 15.72 6.02
C ASP A 253 -13.77 14.24 5.79
N ARG A 254 -12.65 13.93 5.13
CA ARG A 254 -12.28 12.55 4.76
C ARG A 254 -10.94 12.12 5.32
N ALA A 255 -10.68 10.82 5.38
CA ALA A 255 -9.37 10.30 5.77
C ALA A 255 -8.42 10.16 4.57
N LEU A 256 -8.97 10.00 3.36
CA LEU A 256 -8.27 9.76 2.10
C LEU A 256 -8.87 10.60 0.97
N PRO A 257 -8.12 10.88 -0.12
CA PRO A 257 -8.69 11.51 -1.32
C PRO A 257 -9.59 10.54 -2.08
N GLU A 258 -10.38 11.06 -3.03
CA GLU A 258 -11.19 10.23 -3.92
C GLU A 258 -10.38 9.71 -5.10
N LEU A 259 -10.58 8.45 -5.49
CA LEU A 259 -9.96 7.88 -6.69
C LEU A 259 -10.37 8.64 -7.98
N SER A 260 -11.57 9.24 -7.98
CA SER A 260 -12.11 10.02 -9.08
C SER A 260 -11.53 11.43 -9.20
N ASP A 261 -10.69 11.88 -8.26
CA ASP A 261 -10.03 13.19 -8.36
C ASP A 261 -9.13 13.22 -9.62
N PRO A 262 -9.35 14.15 -10.56
CA PRO A 262 -8.62 14.20 -11.83
C PRO A 262 -7.12 14.46 -11.67
N ASP A 263 -6.69 15.06 -10.56
CA ASP A 263 -5.28 15.36 -10.28
C ASP A 263 -4.54 14.21 -9.61
N LEU A 264 -5.26 13.19 -9.11
CA LEU A 264 -4.67 12.18 -8.22
C LEU A 264 -3.55 11.40 -8.91
N VAL A 265 -3.81 10.91 -10.12
CA VAL A 265 -2.84 10.10 -10.87
C VAL A 265 -1.60 10.93 -11.23
N SER A 266 -1.79 12.17 -11.67
CA SER A 266 -0.71 13.03 -12.13
C SER A 266 0.17 13.49 -10.95
N ARG A 267 -0.42 13.86 -9.81
CA ARG A 267 0.34 14.26 -8.61
C ARG A 267 1.13 13.13 -7.99
N VAL A 268 0.53 11.94 -7.88
CA VAL A 268 1.23 10.76 -7.37
C VAL A 268 2.37 10.37 -8.31
N ALA A 269 2.12 10.35 -9.63
CA ALA A 269 3.16 10.05 -10.61
C ALA A 269 4.32 11.04 -10.54
N GLN A 270 4.02 12.35 -10.50
CA GLN A 270 5.04 13.38 -10.44
C GLN A 270 5.91 13.26 -9.17
N ALA A 271 5.29 13.07 -8.00
CA ALA A 271 6.02 12.90 -6.74
C ALA A 271 6.94 11.68 -6.77
N ALA A 272 6.47 10.56 -7.32
CA ALA A 272 7.29 9.35 -7.48
C ALA A 272 8.44 9.56 -8.48
N VAL A 273 8.17 10.19 -9.63
CA VAL A 273 9.20 10.51 -10.65
C VAL A 273 10.29 11.39 -10.07
N ASP A 274 9.94 12.38 -9.25
CA ASP A 274 10.92 13.30 -8.66
C ASP A 274 11.93 12.59 -7.74
N VAL A 275 11.51 11.51 -7.08
CA VAL A 275 12.39 10.64 -6.28
C VAL A 275 13.17 9.66 -7.16
N LEU A 276 12.51 9.10 -8.18
CA LEU A 276 13.12 8.08 -9.05
C LEU A 276 14.20 8.66 -9.97
N ARG A 277 14.12 9.94 -10.33
CA ARG A 277 15.15 10.59 -11.16
C ARG A 277 16.43 10.80 -10.33
N PRO A 278 17.59 10.32 -10.81
CA PRO A 278 18.86 10.59 -10.13
C PRO A 278 19.13 12.10 -10.06
N ALA A 279 19.74 12.54 -8.96
CA ALA A 279 20.01 13.95 -8.65
C ALA A 279 20.88 14.69 -9.70
N HIS A 280 21.49 13.98 -10.65
CA HIS A 280 22.38 14.54 -11.69
C HIS A 280 21.65 14.98 -12.98
N SER A 281 20.32 14.99 -12.99
CA SER A 281 19.50 15.36 -14.16
C SER A 281 18.57 16.56 -13.91
N ARG A 282 18.80 17.34 -12.85
CA ARG A 282 18.08 18.59 -12.56
C ARG A 282 18.97 19.80 -12.81
#